data_AF-A0A069IIR1-F1
#
_entry.id   AF-A0A069IIR1-F1
#
_cell.length_a   1.000
_cell.length_b   1.000
_cell.length_c   1.000
_cell.angle_alpha   90.00
_cell.angle_beta   90.00
_cell.angle_gamma   90.00
#
_symmetry.space_group_name_H-M   'P 1'
#
loop_
_entity.id
_entity.type
_entity.pdbx_description
1 polymer ?
#
loop_
_entity_poly.entity_id
_entity_poly.type
_entity_poly.pdbx_seq_one_letter_code
_entity_poly.pdbx_strand_id
1 'polypeptide(L)'
;GPMELSPMPDYHDRKPWWIFVDKAGEVRMALPKQSALDELYINDAWYGLLPDSSLLDPAGIVKKRLEEKKDSSTVHEHFKRMMSNVVDRQKELMNNYHPNTYALYGDGALEPQRSDDARESPKLEFSEPEKSLQTWGKVVWQGDLPEGVGEAELKAAKWASNDRDDHRGVLKIAAGGRVVTLTVQQQAVAPKPGQKDNGIIAGDGTVPAWSAAAQGRGLIPGLSKAKANGVQMIFVQGGYDHQKCFDHPWTRWATLYSVAQIVHGTKGSSQ
;
A
#
# COMPACT_ATOMS: atom_id res chain seq x y z
N GLY A 1 12.13 -4.40 -8.74
CA GLY A 1 11.19 -4.27 -9.88
C GLY A 1 9.77 -4.14 -9.37
N PRO A 2 8.74 -4.25 -10.24
CA PRO A 2 7.36 -3.91 -9.87
C PRO A 2 6.81 -4.62 -8.62
N MET A 3 7.14 -5.90 -8.43
CA MET A 3 6.69 -6.67 -7.26
C MET A 3 7.28 -6.19 -5.93
N GLU A 4 8.42 -5.48 -5.95
CA GLU A 4 9.03 -4.92 -4.73
C GLU A 4 8.21 -3.75 -4.16
N LEU A 5 7.25 -3.21 -4.92
CA LEU A 5 6.28 -2.21 -4.45
C LEU A 5 5.09 -2.82 -3.70
N SER A 6 4.99 -4.15 -3.62
CA SER A 6 4.00 -4.80 -2.76
C SER A 6 4.17 -4.36 -1.30
N PRO A 7 3.09 -4.26 -0.50
CA PRO A 7 3.20 -3.88 0.90
C PRO A 7 4.28 -4.67 1.66
N MET A 8 5.24 -3.95 2.26
CA MET A 8 6.31 -4.58 3.03
C MET A 8 5.76 -5.32 4.26
N PRO A 9 6.52 -6.24 4.88
CA PRO A 9 6.07 -7.00 6.05
C PRO A 9 5.67 -6.14 7.26
N ASP A 10 6.11 -4.89 7.33
CA ASP A 10 5.77 -3.90 8.35
C ASP A 10 4.85 -2.79 7.86
N TYR A 11 4.28 -2.91 6.66
CA TYR A 11 3.28 -1.97 6.16
C TYR A 11 2.14 -1.78 7.16
N HIS A 12 1.71 -0.53 7.33
CA HIS A 12 0.66 -0.14 8.28
C HIS A 12 0.87 -0.72 9.70
N ASP A 13 2.13 -0.77 10.15
CA ASP A 13 2.54 -1.34 11.43
C ASP A 13 2.07 -2.78 11.64
N ARG A 14 2.15 -3.59 10.57
CA ARG A 14 1.74 -5.00 10.51
C ARG A 14 0.24 -5.22 10.70
N LYS A 15 -0.57 -4.16 10.64
CA LYS A 15 -2.02 -4.30 10.66
C LYS A 15 -2.52 -4.86 9.33
N PRO A 16 -3.64 -5.62 9.34
CA PRO A 16 -4.29 -6.06 8.13
C PRO A 16 -4.68 -4.91 7.20
N TRP A 17 -4.56 -5.14 5.90
CA TRP A 17 -4.89 -4.19 4.84
C TRP A 17 -5.66 -4.83 3.68
N TRP A 18 -5.90 -6.13 3.71
CA TRP A 18 -6.75 -6.86 2.77
C TRP A 18 -7.98 -7.38 3.54
N ILE A 19 -9.09 -6.65 3.43
CA ILE A 19 -10.23 -6.74 4.34
C ILE A 19 -11.46 -7.20 3.58
N PHE A 20 -12.20 -8.12 4.16
CA PHE A 20 -13.50 -8.56 3.69
C PHE A 20 -14.56 -8.16 4.71
N VAL A 21 -15.54 -7.39 4.25
CA VAL A 21 -16.67 -6.94 5.06
C VAL A 21 -17.98 -7.44 4.49
N ASP A 22 -18.97 -7.61 5.35
CA ASP A 22 -20.34 -7.86 4.90
C ASP A 22 -21.03 -6.58 4.41
N LYS A 23 -22.30 -6.69 4.01
CA LYS A 23 -23.11 -5.56 3.54
C LYS A 23 -23.32 -4.51 4.63
N ALA A 24 -23.35 -4.91 5.90
CA ALA A 24 -23.42 -3.96 7.00
C ALA A 24 -22.08 -3.23 7.16
N GLY A 25 -20.96 -3.78 6.71
CA GLY A 25 -19.61 -3.25 6.86
C GLY A 25 -18.86 -3.85 8.06
N GLU A 26 -19.34 -4.98 8.59
CA GLU A 26 -18.66 -5.71 9.65
C GLU A 26 -17.57 -6.60 9.06
N VAL A 27 -16.39 -6.58 9.66
CA VAL A 27 -15.22 -7.33 9.19
C VAL A 27 -15.43 -8.82 9.42
N ARG A 28 -15.35 -9.60 8.34
CA ARG A 28 -15.47 -11.08 8.35
C ARG A 28 -14.12 -11.78 8.17
N MET A 29 -13.18 -11.14 7.48
CA MET A 29 -11.81 -11.61 7.33
C MET A 29 -10.88 -10.41 7.13
N ALA A 30 -9.69 -10.46 7.74
CA ALA A 30 -8.68 -9.41 7.61
C ALA A 30 -7.29 -10.04 7.53
N LEU A 31 -6.56 -9.71 6.46
CA LEU A 31 -5.24 -10.24 6.14
C LEU A 31 -4.24 -9.10 5.85
N PRO A 32 -2.94 -9.33 5.99
CA PRO A 32 -2.31 -10.49 6.60
C PRO A 32 -2.46 -10.49 8.13
N LYS A 33 -2.42 -11.67 8.75
CA LYS A 33 -2.30 -11.82 10.21
C LYS A 33 -0.87 -12.08 10.67
N GLN A 34 -0.10 -12.81 9.86
CA GLN A 34 1.28 -13.21 10.13
C GLN A 34 2.19 -12.83 8.96
N SER A 35 1.80 -13.20 7.74
CA SER A 35 2.66 -13.12 6.56
C SER A 35 1.85 -12.75 5.32
N ALA A 36 2.10 -11.57 4.75
CA ALA A 36 1.52 -11.20 3.46
C ALA A 36 2.01 -12.12 2.33
N LEU A 37 3.23 -12.66 2.45
CA LEU A 37 3.76 -13.62 1.50
C LEU A 37 2.84 -14.84 1.41
N ASP A 38 2.68 -15.55 2.53
CA ASP A 38 1.98 -16.84 2.57
C ASP A 38 0.47 -16.68 2.49
N GLU A 39 -0.08 -15.62 3.09
CA GLU A 39 -1.52 -15.43 3.16
C GLU A 39 -2.08 -14.77 1.89
N LEU A 40 -1.29 -13.99 1.16
CA LEU A 40 -1.77 -13.21 0.01
C LEU A 40 -0.93 -13.44 -1.25
N TYR A 41 0.37 -13.17 -1.22
CA TYR A 41 1.17 -13.04 -2.46
C TYR A 41 1.37 -14.35 -3.21
N ILE A 42 1.54 -15.46 -2.50
CA ILE A 42 1.75 -16.80 -3.10
C ILE A 42 0.61 -17.77 -2.80
N ASN A 43 -0.49 -17.25 -2.26
CA ASN A 43 -1.68 -18.01 -1.92
C ASN A 43 -2.54 -18.22 -3.17
N ASP A 44 -2.86 -19.48 -3.47
CA ASP A 44 -3.66 -19.87 -4.64
C ASP A 44 -5.18 -19.76 -4.41
N ALA A 45 -5.59 -19.48 -3.17
CA ALA A 45 -6.99 -19.27 -2.85
C ALA A 45 -7.54 -18.03 -3.57
N TRP A 46 -8.86 -17.99 -3.74
CA TRP A 46 -9.57 -16.95 -4.51
C TRP A 46 -9.27 -15.50 -4.07
N TYR A 47 -8.84 -15.30 -2.83
CA TYR A 47 -8.50 -14.00 -2.24
C TYR A 47 -7.01 -13.64 -2.30
N GLY A 48 -6.17 -14.54 -2.83
CA GLY A 48 -4.74 -14.28 -3.03
C GLY A 48 -4.50 -13.18 -4.08
N LEU A 49 -3.26 -12.73 -4.17
CA LEU A 49 -2.86 -11.67 -5.10
C LEU A 49 -3.03 -12.09 -6.57
N LEU A 50 -2.75 -13.37 -6.86
CA LEU A 50 -2.83 -13.93 -8.21
C LEU A 50 -3.43 -15.35 -8.14
N PRO A 51 -4.76 -15.46 -7.99
CA PRO A 51 -5.42 -16.77 -7.87
C PRO A 51 -5.47 -17.53 -9.19
N ASP A 52 -5.35 -16.84 -10.34
CA ASP A 52 -5.30 -17.46 -11.66
C ASP A 52 -3.87 -17.42 -12.25
N SER A 53 -3.14 -18.52 -12.04
CA SER A 53 -1.75 -18.65 -12.52
C SER A 53 -1.59 -18.58 -14.05
N SER A 54 -2.66 -18.72 -14.83
CA SER A 54 -2.60 -18.58 -16.29
C SER A 54 -2.23 -17.17 -16.75
N LEU A 55 -2.45 -16.17 -15.88
CA LEU A 55 -2.11 -14.77 -16.13
C LEU A 55 -0.61 -14.46 -16.03
N LEU A 56 0.21 -15.36 -15.48
CA LEU A 56 1.63 -15.12 -15.25
C LEU A 56 2.47 -15.09 -16.54
N ASP A 57 2.10 -15.90 -17.53
CA ASP A 57 2.90 -16.05 -18.76
C ASP A 57 2.03 -16.38 -19.97
N PRO A 58 1.08 -15.49 -20.35
CA PRO A 58 0.18 -15.72 -21.47
C PRO A 58 0.92 -15.88 -22.82
N ALA A 59 2.13 -15.33 -22.93
CA ALA A 59 2.97 -15.41 -24.12
C ALA A 59 3.98 -16.57 -24.10
N GLY A 60 4.09 -17.32 -23.00
CA GLY A 60 5.06 -18.42 -22.87
C GLY A 60 6.53 -17.98 -22.80
N ILE A 61 6.80 -16.69 -22.59
CA ILE A 61 8.16 -16.12 -22.58
C ILE A 61 8.92 -16.56 -21.34
N VAL A 62 8.25 -16.57 -20.18
CA VAL A 62 8.87 -16.99 -18.93
C VAL A 62 9.19 -18.47 -18.98
N LYS A 63 8.24 -19.30 -19.45
CA LYS A 63 8.44 -20.74 -19.65
C LYS A 63 9.65 -21.02 -20.53
N LYS A 64 9.72 -20.40 -21.71
CA LYS A 64 10.87 -20.54 -22.62
C LYS A 64 12.20 -20.17 -21.95
N ARG A 65 12.21 -19.05 -21.22
CA ARG A 65 13.40 -18.59 -20.48
C ARG A 65 13.83 -19.57 -19.38
N LEU A 66 12.89 -20.25 -18.72
CA LEU A 66 13.19 -21.27 -17.70
C LEU A 66 13.81 -22.51 -18.34
N GLU A 67 13.25 -22.97 -19.46
CA GLU A 67 13.78 -24.09 -20.25
C GLU A 67 15.22 -23.82 -20.74
N GLU A 68 15.49 -22.63 -21.30
CA GLU A 68 16.83 -22.21 -21.75
C GLU A 68 17.84 -22.18 -20.60
N LYS A 69 17.40 -21.83 -19.39
CA LYS A 69 18.21 -21.83 -18.16
C LYS A 69 18.33 -23.20 -17.51
N LYS A 70 17.69 -24.23 -18.06
CA LYS A 70 17.58 -25.58 -17.44
C LYS A 70 17.00 -25.51 -16.02
N ASP A 71 16.12 -24.56 -15.76
CA ASP A 71 15.36 -24.46 -14.52
C ASP A 71 14.13 -25.35 -14.62
N SER A 72 14.03 -26.36 -13.76
CA SER A 72 12.92 -27.34 -13.77
C SER A 72 11.62 -26.81 -13.15
N SER A 73 11.61 -25.57 -12.65
CA SER A 73 10.42 -24.96 -12.05
C SER A 73 9.35 -24.68 -13.10
N THR A 74 8.09 -24.87 -12.74
CA THR A 74 6.96 -24.27 -13.46
C THR A 74 7.01 -22.74 -13.38
N VAL A 75 6.30 -22.05 -14.28
CA VAL A 75 6.12 -20.58 -14.23
C VAL A 75 5.57 -20.14 -12.87
N HIS A 76 4.61 -20.90 -12.33
CA HIS A 76 3.99 -20.59 -11.06
C HIS A 76 4.96 -20.75 -9.87
N GLU A 77 5.72 -21.85 -9.81
CA GLU A 77 6.75 -22.03 -8.79
C GLU A 77 7.85 -20.96 -8.89
N HIS A 78 8.23 -20.57 -10.11
CA HIS A 78 9.17 -19.49 -10.32
C HIS A 78 8.64 -18.15 -9.78
N PHE A 79 7.36 -17.85 -10.00
CA PHE A 79 6.70 -16.68 -9.40
C PHE A 79 6.73 -16.72 -7.87
N LYS A 80 6.35 -17.85 -7.25
CA LYS A 80 6.37 -18.00 -5.79
C LYS A 80 7.77 -17.80 -5.20
N ARG A 81 8.79 -18.35 -5.86
CA ARG A 81 10.20 -18.15 -5.50
C ARG A 81 10.61 -16.69 -5.63
N MET A 82 10.23 -16.00 -6.72
CA MET A 82 10.50 -14.57 -6.89
C MET A 82 9.84 -13.73 -5.79
N MET A 83 8.59 -14.00 -5.46
CA MET A 83 7.89 -13.28 -4.38
C MET A 83 8.53 -13.52 -3.01
N SER A 84 9.01 -14.74 -2.75
CA SER A 84 9.76 -15.04 -1.52
C SER A 84 11.04 -14.19 -1.46
N ASN A 85 11.82 -14.13 -2.54
CA ASN A 85 13.01 -13.30 -2.62
C ASN A 85 12.72 -11.80 -2.46
N VAL A 86 11.60 -11.32 -3.01
CA VAL A 86 11.14 -9.93 -2.83
C VAL A 86 10.90 -9.65 -1.35
N VAL A 87 10.14 -10.51 -0.67
CA VAL A 87 9.80 -10.32 0.74
C VAL A 87 11.02 -10.45 1.65
N ASP A 88 11.98 -11.32 1.33
CA ASP A 88 13.23 -11.42 2.07
C ASP A 88 14.07 -10.14 1.95
N ARG A 89 14.17 -9.57 0.75
CA ARG A 89 14.79 -8.25 0.57
C ARG A 89 14.04 -7.14 1.31
N GLN A 90 12.71 -7.16 1.29
CA GLN A 90 11.92 -6.18 2.04
C GLN A 90 12.24 -6.26 3.54
N LYS A 91 12.37 -7.46 4.12
CA LYS A 91 12.77 -7.62 5.54
C LYS A 91 14.14 -7.00 5.83
N GLU A 92 15.10 -7.11 4.91
CA GLU A 92 16.43 -6.50 5.05
C GLU A 92 16.40 -4.97 5.01
N LEU A 93 15.44 -4.39 4.28
CA LEU A 93 15.25 -2.93 4.14
C LEU A 93 14.45 -2.31 5.29
N MET A 94 13.66 -3.10 6.01
CA MET A 94 12.82 -2.61 7.10
C MET A 94 13.62 -1.81 8.13
N ASN A 95 13.22 -0.57 8.36
CA ASN A 95 13.83 0.34 9.33
C ASN A 95 15.35 0.54 9.15
N ASN A 96 15.89 0.26 7.96
CA ASN A 96 17.33 0.36 7.68
C ASN A 96 17.57 1.37 6.56
N TYR A 97 18.00 2.58 6.94
CA TYR A 97 18.29 3.67 6.03
C TYR A 97 19.76 4.07 6.15
N HIS A 98 20.26 4.77 5.13
CA HIS A 98 21.60 5.34 5.19
C HIS A 98 21.71 6.29 6.41
N PRO A 99 22.84 6.32 7.15
CA PRO A 99 22.97 7.14 8.36
C PRO A 99 22.76 8.65 8.18
N ASN A 100 22.83 9.15 6.95
CA ASN A 100 22.57 10.55 6.59
C ASN A 100 21.30 10.68 5.73
N THR A 101 20.22 9.99 6.09
CA THR A 101 18.95 10.06 5.35
C THR A 101 18.11 11.23 5.84
N TYR A 102 17.67 12.05 4.89
CA TYR A 102 16.65 13.07 5.09
C TYR A 102 15.47 12.71 4.17
N ALA A 103 14.32 12.49 4.76
CA ALA A 103 13.15 11.96 4.08
C ALA A 103 12.09 13.06 3.88
N LEU A 104 11.31 12.98 2.82
CA LEU A 104 10.10 13.78 2.65
C LEU A 104 8.99 12.92 2.06
N TYR A 105 7.73 13.20 2.41
CA TYR A 105 6.58 12.56 1.78
C TYR A 105 5.30 13.40 1.82
N GLY A 106 4.41 13.12 0.88
CA GLY A 106 3.07 13.69 0.76
C GLY A 106 2.06 13.00 1.67
N ASP A 107 1.36 13.72 2.55
CA ASP A 107 0.37 13.17 3.49
C ASP A 107 -1.09 13.56 3.19
N GLY A 108 -1.33 14.25 2.08
CA GLY A 108 -2.66 14.65 1.62
C GLY A 108 -2.69 16.03 0.99
N ALA A 109 -3.88 16.60 0.83
CA ALA A 109 -4.03 17.99 0.40
C ALA A 109 -3.69 18.97 1.51
N LEU A 110 -3.33 20.19 1.13
CA LEU A 110 -3.18 21.27 2.10
C LEU A 110 -4.55 21.76 2.56
N GLU A 111 -4.71 21.84 3.88
CA GLU A 111 -5.84 22.51 4.48
C GLU A 111 -5.74 24.02 4.21
N PRO A 112 -6.79 24.68 3.71
CA PRO A 112 -6.78 26.13 3.56
C PRO A 112 -6.56 26.80 4.91
N GLN A 113 -5.47 27.54 5.08
CA GLN A 113 -5.31 28.40 6.25
C GLN A 113 -6.38 29.49 6.22
N ARG A 114 -7.38 29.37 7.09
CA ARG A 114 -8.32 30.47 7.35
C ARG A 114 -7.58 31.53 8.14
N SER A 115 -7.40 32.72 7.57
CA SER A 115 -7.06 33.90 8.35
C SER A 115 -8.28 34.31 9.17
N ASP A 116 -8.09 34.57 10.47
CA ASP A 116 -9.11 35.20 11.31
C ASP A 116 -9.30 36.68 10.94
N ASP A 117 -8.38 37.24 10.14
CA ASP A 117 -8.45 38.60 9.63
C ASP A 117 -9.17 38.63 8.28
N ALA A 118 -10.43 39.08 8.28
CA ALA A 118 -11.31 39.20 7.11
C ALA A 118 -10.79 40.16 6.00
N ARG A 119 -9.59 40.71 6.14
CA ARG A 119 -8.94 41.63 5.20
C ARG A 119 -7.78 41.00 4.41
N GLU A 120 -7.28 39.84 4.82
CA GLU A 120 -6.29 39.10 4.03
C GLU A 120 -6.98 37.91 3.37
N SER A 121 -6.93 37.86 2.03
CA SER A 121 -7.25 36.63 1.32
C SER A 121 -6.31 35.52 1.82
N PRO A 122 -6.80 34.30 2.06
CA PRO A 122 -5.95 33.17 2.43
C PRO A 122 -4.76 33.11 1.47
N LYS A 123 -3.53 33.09 1.99
CA LYS A 123 -2.37 32.72 1.18
C LYS A 123 -2.55 31.25 0.84
N LEU A 124 -3.15 30.99 -0.32
CA LEU A 124 -3.37 29.64 -0.80
C LEU A 124 -2.03 29.12 -1.32
N GLU A 125 -1.35 28.34 -0.50
CA GLU A 125 -0.24 27.51 -1.00
C GLU A 125 -0.79 26.54 -2.05
N PHE A 126 0.01 26.29 -3.09
CA PHE A 126 -0.42 25.43 -4.19
C PHE A 126 -0.66 24.02 -3.67
N SER A 127 -1.87 23.49 -3.89
CA SER A 127 -2.22 22.12 -3.55
C SER A 127 -2.97 21.50 -4.71
N GLU A 128 -2.57 20.28 -5.07
CA GLU A 128 -3.42 19.39 -5.85
C GLU A 128 -4.75 19.14 -5.11
N PRO A 129 -5.86 18.88 -5.82
CA PRO A 129 -7.15 18.59 -5.20
C PRO A 129 -7.09 17.37 -4.28
N GLU A 130 -7.78 17.40 -3.13
CA GLU A 130 -7.80 16.27 -2.17
C GLU A 130 -8.07 14.91 -2.84
N LYS A 131 -9.02 14.86 -3.76
CA LYS A 131 -9.39 13.64 -4.50
C LYS A 131 -8.25 13.02 -5.33
N SER A 132 -7.25 13.81 -5.78
CA SER A 132 -6.10 13.27 -6.51
C SER A 132 -4.99 12.79 -5.59
N LEU A 133 -5.09 13.09 -4.29
CA LEU A 133 -4.11 12.72 -3.27
C LEU A 133 -4.61 11.59 -2.36
N GLN A 134 -5.78 11.03 -2.66
CA GLN A 134 -6.32 9.86 -1.99
C GLN A 134 -5.74 8.57 -2.58
N THR A 135 -5.59 7.56 -1.73
CA THR A 135 -4.85 6.32 -2.02
C THR A 135 -5.53 5.11 -1.39
N TRP A 136 -5.26 3.92 -1.92
CA TRP A 136 -5.76 2.66 -1.36
C TRP A 136 -4.85 2.21 -0.20
N GLY A 137 -5.12 2.72 1.00
CA GLY A 137 -4.44 2.30 2.23
C GLY A 137 -4.77 0.86 2.60
N LYS A 138 -6.05 0.48 2.48
CA LYS A 138 -6.55 -0.89 2.57
C LYS A 138 -7.32 -1.23 1.29
N VAL A 139 -7.30 -2.50 0.94
CA VAL A 139 -8.17 -3.11 -0.05
C VAL A 139 -9.36 -3.70 0.70
N VAL A 140 -10.55 -3.11 0.50
CA VAL A 140 -11.78 -3.56 1.18
C VAL A 140 -12.72 -4.18 0.14
N TRP A 141 -12.97 -5.47 0.30
CA TRP A 141 -13.97 -6.25 -0.44
C TRP A 141 -15.27 -6.30 0.36
N GLN A 142 -16.38 -5.91 -0.23
CA GLN A 142 -17.69 -5.89 0.40
C GLN A 142 -18.68 -6.79 -0.34
N GLY A 143 -19.50 -7.54 0.40
CA GLY A 143 -20.57 -8.34 -0.21
C GLY A 143 -21.65 -8.78 0.77
N ASP A 144 -22.72 -9.35 0.23
CA ASP A 144 -23.82 -9.91 1.03
C ASP A 144 -23.43 -11.29 1.60
N LEU A 145 -22.59 -11.30 2.62
CA LEU A 145 -22.15 -12.52 3.28
C LEU A 145 -23.27 -13.08 4.18
N PRO A 146 -23.65 -14.37 4.05
CA PRO A 146 -24.65 -14.97 4.93
C PRO A 146 -24.25 -14.89 6.42
N GLU A 147 -25.25 -14.87 7.28
CA GLU A 147 -25.03 -14.96 8.73
C GLU A 147 -24.29 -16.25 9.08
N GLY A 148 -23.31 -16.16 9.99
CA GLY A 148 -22.46 -17.30 10.35
C GLY A 148 -21.22 -17.50 9.47
N VAL A 149 -21.16 -16.89 8.28
CA VAL A 149 -19.95 -16.94 7.44
C VAL A 149 -18.84 -16.12 8.09
N GLY A 150 -17.90 -16.83 8.70
CA GLY A 150 -16.68 -16.27 9.29
C GLY A 150 -15.45 -16.49 8.42
N GLU A 151 -14.30 -16.08 8.94
CA GLU A 151 -13.02 -16.17 8.23
C GLU A 151 -12.68 -17.58 7.74
N ALA A 152 -12.89 -18.61 8.56
CA ALA A 152 -12.56 -19.99 8.19
C ALA A 152 -13.36 -20.46 6.96
N GLU A 153 -14.63 -20.09 6.89
CA GLU A 153 -15.50 -20.43 5.77
C GLU A 153 -15.15 -19.60 4.52
N LEU A 154 -14.84 -18.30 4.68
CA LEU A 154 -14.33 -17.47 3.58
C LEU A 154 -13.02 -18.01 2.99
N LYS A 155 -12.10 -18.46 3.85
CA LYS A 155 -10.84 -19.08 3.40
C LYS A 155 -11.06 -20.39 2.66
N ALA A 156 -12.07 -21.17 3.06
CA ALA A 156 -12.44 -22.43 2.43
C ALA A 156 -13.36 -22.28 1.20
N ALA A 157 -13.89 -21.08 0.97
CA ALA A 157 -14.79 -20.81 -0.14
C ALA A 157 -14.13 -21.10 -1.49
N LYS A 158 -14.95 -21.50 -2.46
CA LYS A 158 -14.51 -21.80 -3.82
C LYS A 158 -15.12 -20.81 -4.79
N TRP A 159 -14.52 -20.69 -5.96
CA TRP A 159 -15.11 -19.97 -7.08
C TRP A 159 -16.49 -20.51 -7.42
N ALA A 160 -17.47 -19.61 -7.63
CA ALA A 160 -18.86 -20.00 -7.85
C ALA A 160 -19.12 -20.61 -9.24
N SER A 161 -18.39 -20.16 -10.26
CA SER A 161 -18.52 -20.60 -11.66
C SER A 161 -17.27 -20.25 -12.46
N ASN A 162 -17.33 -20.34 -13.80
CA ASN A 162 -16.26 -19.85 -14.68
C ASN A 162 -16.25 -18.31 -14.78
N ASP A 163 -17.41 -17.64 -14.67
CA ASP A 163 -17.55 -16.17 -14.66
C ASP A 163 -17.42 -15.61 -13.24
N ARG A 164 -16.27 -15.92 -12.63
CA ARG A 164 -15.98 -15.78 -11.20
C ARG A 164 -15.26 -14.50 -10.79
N ASP A 165 -14.56 -13.87 -11.71
CA ASP A 165 -13.83 -12.62 -11.53
C ASP A 165 -13.97 -11.84 -12.84
N ASP A 166 -14.46 -10.60 -12.75
CA ASP A 166 -14.59 -9.74 -13.92
C ASP A 166 -13.30 -8.99 -14.27
N HIS A 167 -12.25 -9.17 -13.47
CA HIS A 167 -10.96 -8.47 -13.53
C HIS A 167 -11.10 -6.94 -13.43
N ARG A 168 -12.23 -6.48 -12.89
CA ARG A 168 -12.58 -5.08 -12.63
C ARG A 168 -13.06 -4.92 -11.20
N GLY A 169 -12.72 -5.86 -10.31
CA GLY A 169 -12.97 -5.77 -8.89
C GLY A 169 -14.36 -6.23 -8.45
N VAL A 170 -15.00 -7.10 -9.22
CA VAL A 170 -16.18 -7.87 -8.81
C VAL A 170 -15.87 -9.35 -8.93
N LEU A 171 -16.05 -10.09 -7.84
CA LEU A 171 -15.79 -11.52 -7.79
C LEU A 171 -16.97 -12.30 -7.19
N LYS A 172 -17.07 -13.58 -7.52
CA LYS A 172 -18.16 -14.48 -7.11
C LYS A 172 -17.63 -15.78 -6.53
N ILE A 173 -17.98 -16.03 -5.27
CA ILE A 173 -17.60 -17.23 -4.52
C ILE A 173 -18.82 -17.99 -4.03
N ALA A 174 -18.66 -19.28 -3.72
CA ALA A 174 -19.64 -20.08 -3.01
C ALA A 174 -19.26 -20.11 -1.52
N ALA A 175 -20.10 -19.51 -0.67
CA ALA A 175 -19.94 -19.47 0.79
C ALA A 175 -21.31 -19.52 1.48
N GLY A 176 -21.43 -20.23 2.60
CA GLY A 176 -22.71 -20.43 3.32
C GLY A 176 -23.78 -21.09 2.47
N GLY A 177 -23.39 -22.00 1.57
CA GLY A 177 -24.31 -22.70 0.67
C GLY A 177 -24.94 -21.85 -0.44
N ARG A 178 -24.49 -20.60 -0.64
CA ARG A 178 -24.98 -19.73 -1.73
C ARG A 178 -23.83 -19.05 -2.47
N VAL A 179 -24.16 -18.47 -3.62
CA VAL A 179 -23.23 -17.59 -4.35
C VAL A 179 -23.23 -16.22 -3.68
N VAL A 180 -22.04 -15.72 -3.38
CA VAL A 180 -21.78 -14.39 -2.84
C VAL A 180 -20.99 -13.60 -3.87
N THR A 181 -21.48 -12.39 -4.16
CA THR A 181 -20.73 -11.38 -4.93
C THR A 181 -19.98 -10.47 -3.96
N LEU A 182 -18.68 -10.33 -4.16
CA LEU A 182 -17.82 -9.38 -3.45
C LEU A 182 -17.32 -8.31 -4.43
N THR A 183 -17.36 -7.07 -4.01
CA THR A 183 -16.91 -5.92 -4.80
C THR A 183 -15.84 -5.14 -4.02
N VAL A 184 -14.74 -4.80 -4.67
CA VAL A 184 -13.70 -3.94 -4.09
C VAL A 184 -13.98 -2.47 -4.39
N GLN A 185 -13.47 -1.58 -3.53
CA GLN A 185 -13.53 -0.13 -3.74
C GLN A 185 -12.90 0.29 -5.09
N GLN A 186 -13.73 0.80 -6.00
CA GLN A 186 -13.37 1.12 -7.39
C GLN A 186 -12.75 2.51 -7.57
N GLN A 187 -12.90 3.39 -6.59
CA GLN A 187 -12.42 4.77 -6.65
C GLN A 187 -11.70 5.12 -5.35
N ALA A 188 -10.58 5.81 -5.45
CA ALA A 188 -9.92 6.42 -4.29
C ALA A 188 -10.71 7.65 -3.84
N VAL A 189 -11.86 7.40 -3.18
CA VAL A 189 -12.67 8.43 -2.54
C VAL A 189 -12.80 8.07 -1.05
N ALA A 190 -12.21 8.89 -0.18
CA ALA A 190 -12.31 8.70 1.26
C ALA A 190 -13.77 8.80 1.74
N PRO A 191 -14.14 8.06 2.78
CA PRO A 191 -15.51 8.08 3.30
C PRO A 191 -15.76 9.44 3.97
N LYS A 192 -16.97 9.98 3.81
CA LYS A 192 -17.38 11.19 4.53
C LYS A 192 -17.42 10.92 6.03
N PRO A 193 -17.26 11.96 6.89
CA PRO A 193 -17.44 11.80 8.34
C PRO A 193 -18.75 11.06 8.68
N GLY A 194 -18.65 10.01 9.50
CA GLY A 194 -19.79 9.16 9.88
C GLY A 194 -20.09 8.00 8.92
N GLN A 195 -19.42 7.90 7.77
CA GLN A 195 -19.47 6.72 6.91
C GLN A 195 -18.45 5.67 7.36
N LYS A 196 -18.70 4.41 7.00
CA LYS A 196 -17.80 3.30 7.32
C LYS A 196 -16.48 3.42 6.55
N ASP A 197 -15.40 2.94 7.18
CA ASP A 197 -14.08 2.86 6.56
C ASP A 197 -14.14 2.02 5.28
N ASN A 198 -13.71 2.59 4.16
CA ASN A 198 -13.62 1.91 2.87
C ASN A 198 -12.16 1.64 2.44
N GLY A 199 -11.20 1.87 3.34
CA GLY A 199 -9.78 1.64 3.11
C GLY A 199 -9.04 2.77 2.40
N ILE A 200 -9.74 3.81 1.94
CA ILE A 200 -9.11 4.95 1.28
C ILE A 200 -8.57 5.92 2.31
N ILE A 201 -7.32 6.35 2.12
CA ILE A 201 -6.64 7.31 2.98
C ILE A 201 -5.92 8.37 2.17
N ALA A 202 -5.51 9.45 2.83
CA ALA A 202 -4.64 10.45 2.23
C ALA A 202 -3.21 9.88 1.95
N GLY A 203 -2.53 10.53 1.02
CA GLY A 203 -1.19 10.21 0.56
C GLY A 203 -0.80 11.19 -0.55
N ASP A 204 -0.08 10.70 -1.56
CA ASP A 204 0.33 11.47 -2.74
C ASP A 204 -0.36 11.00 -4.04
N GLY A 205 -1.50 10.30 -3.92
CA GLY A 205 -2.22 9.73 -5.06
C GLY A 205 -1.66 8.39 -5.57
N THR A 206 -0.48 7.96 -5.11
CA THR A 206 0.06 6.61 -5.37
C THR A 206 0.45 5.90 -4.08
N VAL A 207 1.25 6.55 -3.24
CA VAL A 207 1.79 6.02 -2.00
C VAL A 207 0.88 6.45 -0.85
N PRO A 208 0.24 5.50 -0.14
CA PRO A 208 -0.53 5.83 1.04
C PRO A 208 0.37 6.42 2.14
N ALA A 209 -0.13 7.40 2.88
CA ALA A 209 0.62 8.06 3.95
C ALA A 209 1.17 7.05 4.98
N TRP A 210 0.47 5.94 5.21
CA TRP A 210 0.96 4.85 6.08
C TRP A 210 2.25 4.18 5.61
N SER A 211 2.44 4.04 4.29
CA SER A 211 3.69 3.50 3.72
C SER A 211 4.82 4.50 3.91
N ALA A 212 4.57 5.76 3.53
CA ALA A 212 5.59 6.79 3.54
C ALA A 212 6.04 7.17 4.96
N ALA A 213 5.11 7.20 5.92
CA ALA A 213 5.37 7.49 7.33
C ALA A 213 6.29 6.45 8.00
N ALA A 214 6.52 5.28 7.40
CA ALA A 214 7.45 4.27 7.95
C ALA A 214 8.87 4.84 8.18
N GLN A 215 9.30 5.77 7.34
CA GLN A 215 10.60 6.45 7.45
C GLN A 215 10.68 7.37 8.69
N GLY A 216 9.53 7.80 9.22
CA GLY A 216 9.42 8.69 10.39
C GLY A 216 9.26 7.96 11.71
N ARG A 217 9.30 6.61 11.73
CA ARG A 217 9.14 5.85 12.97
C ARG A 217 10.24 6.17 13.98
N GLY A 218 9.83 6.42 15.22
CA GLY A 218 10.71 6.90 16.29
C GLY A 218 11.12 8.37 16.18
N LEU A 219 10.68 9.10 15.15
CA LEU A 219 10.88 10.55 14.99
C LEU A 219 9.55 11.32 15.09
N ILE A 220 8.48 10.80 14.49
CA ILE A 220 7.14 11.39 14.53
C ILE A 220 6.38 10.82 15.73
N PRO A 221 5.87 11.67 16.65
CA PRO A 221 5.05 11.22 17.78
C PRO A 221 3.82 10.42 17.31
N GLY A 222 3.55 9.30 17.98
CA GLY A 222 2.38 8.46 17.68
C GLY A 222 2.59 7.40 16.60
N LEU A 223 3.70 7.43 15.85
CA LEU A 223 4.10 6.31 14.99
C LEU A 223 4.78 5.19 15.82
N SER A 224 4.92 4.01 15.20
CA SER A 224 5.57 2.85 15.81
C SER A 224 6.91 3.19 16.49
N LYS A 225 7.18 2.54 17.63
CA LYS A 225 8.43 2.66 18.40
C LYS A 225 9.62 1.97 17.73
N ALA A 226 9.40 1.14 16.71
CA ALA A 226 10.46 0.52 15.93
C ALA A 226 11.15 1.57 15.06
N LYS A 227 12.18 2.23 15.62
CA LYS A 227 12.84 3.38 15.03
C LYS A 227 13.39 3.07 13.62
N ALA A 228 13.12 3.97 12.68
CA ALA A 228 13.78 4.00 11.38
C ALA A 228 15.25 4.42 11.57
N ASN A 229 16.19 3.47 11.45
CA ASN A 229 17.61 3.73 11.69
C ASN A 229 18.22 4.52 10.53
N GLY A 230 19.04 5.53 10.86
CA GLY A 230 19.75 6.36 9.89
C GLY A 230 19.00 7.58 9.38
N VAL A 231 17.70 7.69 9.64
CA VAL A 231 16.92 8.90 9.30
C VAL A 231 17.24 10.01 10.30
N GLN A 232 17.76 11.12 9.78
CA GLN A 232 18.12 12.33 10.54
C GLN A 232 16.93 13.29 10.69
N MET A 233 16.11 13.38 9.65
CA MET A 233 14.96 14.27 9.61
C MET A 233 13.92 13.75 8.62
N ILE A 234 12.65 14.05 8.90
CA ILE A 234 11.55 13.78 8.00
C ILE A 234 10.70 15.03 7.81
N PHE A 235 10.38 15.36 6.56
CA PHE A 235 9.48 16.43 6.18
C PHE A 235 8.14 15.82 5.82
N VAL A 236 7.14 16.01 6.68
CA VAL A 236 5.75 15.70 6.38
C VAL A 236 5.16 16.90 5.67
N GLN A 237 4.72 16.72 4.44
CA GLN A 237 4.27 17.79 3.56
C GLN A 237 2.99 17.35 2.84
N GLY A 238 2.18 18.31 2.38
CA GLY A 238 0.97 18.03 1.59
C GLY A 238 0.99 18.77 0.26
N GLY A 239 -0.03 18.48 -0.55
CA GLY A 239 -0.43 19.29 -1.71
C GLY A 239 0.15 18.87 -3.05
N TYR A 240 0.82 17.72 -3.16
CA TYR A 240 1.42 17.29 -4.43
C TYR A 240 1.21 15.81 -4.69
N ASP A 241 1.06 15.47 -5.97
CA ASP A 241 0.98 14.08 -6.41
C ASP A 241 2.36 13.43 -6.49
N HIS A 242 2.38 12.10 -6.51
CA HIS A 242 3.59 11.28 -6.54
C HIS A 242 4.47 11.57 -7.75
N GLN A 243 3.87 11.63 -8.95
CA GLN A 243 4.59 11.66 -10.21
C GLN A 243 5.29 13.01 -10.42
N LYS A 244 4.71 14.10 -9.91
CA LYS A 244 5.23 15.47 -10.05
C LYS A 244 5.67 16.09 -8.72
N CYS A 245 5.93 15.28 -7.70
CA CYS A 245 6.25 15.77 -6.36
C CYS A 245 7.42 16.79 -6.35
N PHE A 246 8.43 16.63 -7.21
CA PHE A 246 9.58 17.56 -7.31
C PHE A 246 9.28 18.89 -8.01
N ASP A 247 8.12 19.05 -8.64
CA ASP A 247 7.66 20.36 -9.15
C ASP A 247 7.18 21.24 -7.99
N HIS A 248 6.79 20.63 -6.86
CA HIS A 248 6.30 21.34 -5.70
C HIS A 248 7.43 22.12 -5.00
N PRO A 249 7.23 23.41 -4.65
CA PRO A 249 8.26 24.22 -3.97
C PRO A 249 8.79 23.61 -2.69
N TRP A 250 7.95 22.96 -1.89
CA TRP A 250 8.36 22.37 -0.61
C TRP A 250 9.23 21.13 -0.75
N THR A 251 8.97 20.30 -1.77
CA THR A 251 9.82 19.15 -2.09
C THR A 251 11.22 19.62 -2.50
N ARG A 252 11.30 20.66 -3.34
CA ARG A 252 12.57 21.27 -3.75
C ARG A 252 13.31 21.90 -2.56
N TRP A 253 12.59 22.61 -1.70
CA TRP A 253 13.15 23.20 -0.49
C TRP A 253 13.73 22.12 0.44
N ALA A 254 12.95 21.08 0.74
CA ALA A 254 13.39 19.98 1.60
C ALA A 254 14.60 19.24 1.00
N THR A 255 14.61 19.06 -0.32
CA THR A 255 15.74 18.48 -1.04
C THR A 255 17.00 19.34 -0.91
N LEU A 256 16.92 20.64 -1.17
CA LEU A 256 18.06 21.55 -1.05
C LEU A 256 18.57 21.66 0.39
N TYR A 257 17.65 21.72 1.36
CA TYR A 257 17.99 21.68 2.78
C TYR A 257 18.78 20.41 3.11
N SER A 258 18.28 19.26 2.67
CA SER A 258 18.90 17.95 2.92
C SER A 258 20.32 17.88 2.34
N VAL A 259 20.52 18.35 1.11
CA VAL A 259 21.84 18.43 0.47
C VAL A 259 22.79 19.32 1.28
N ALA A 260 22.33 20.50 1.71
CA ALA A 260 23.15 21.41 2.51
C ALA A 260 23.56 20.78 3.86
N GLN A 261 22.65 20.07 4.53
CA GLN A 261 22.93 19.38 5.79
C GLN A 261 23.96 18.25 5.61
N ILE A 262 23.80 17.42 4.57
CA ILE A 262 24.75 16.33 4.28
C ILE A 262 26.16 16.89 3.99
N VAL A 263 26.25 17.95 3.18
CA VAL A 263 27.53 18.60 2.84
C VAL A 263 28.16 19.27 4.07
N HIS A 264 27.36 19.89 4.95
CA HIS A 264 27.87 20.47 6.17
C HIS A 264 28.38 19.39 7.15
N GLY A 265 27.63 18.30 7.32
CA GLY A 265 27.98 17.18 8.20
C GLY A 265 29.29 16.50 7.80
N THR A 266 29.56 16.35 6.51
CA THR A 266 30.82 15.76 6.01
C THR A 266 32.07 16.60 6.32
N LYS A 267 31.94 17.94 6.36
CA LYS A 267 33.06 18.83 6.72
C LYS A 267 33.43 18.78 8.20
N GLY A 268 32.48 18.52 9.08
CA GLY A 268 32.70 18.45 10.53
C GLY A 268 33.38 17.15 11.02
N SER A 269 33.25 16.06 10.27
CA SER A 269 33.90 14.76 10.57
C SER A 269 35.30 14.59 9.97
N SER A 270 35.82 15.63 9.31
CA SER A 270 37.13 15.64 8.64
C SER A 270 38.21 16.43 9.40
N GLN A 271 37.99 16.73 10.68
CA GLN A 271 38.92 17.44 11.57
C GLN A 271 39.23 16.63 12.81
#